data_AF-A0A6J8FCQ5-F1
#
_entry.id   AF-A0A6J8FCQ5-F1
#
_cell.length_a   1.000
_cell.length_b   1.000
_cell.length_c   1.000
_cell.angle_alpha   90.00
_cell.angle_beta   90.00
_cell.angle_gamma   90.00
#
_symmetry.space_group_name_H-M   'P 1'
#
loop_
_entity.id
_entity.type
_entity.pdbx_description
1 polymer ?
#
loop_
_entity_poly.entity_id
_entity_poly.type
_entity_poly.pdbx_seq_one_letter_code
_entity_poly.pdbx_strand_id
1 'polypeptide(L)'
;MICRRLRCTPLSSAAVMFPDVAGTWDAVTTLDFSRTYVGSHGALPVIELCRCLPRLQSLVFCDNYLSNDTVWYLVQMALFHPSLERVDLSANEYISWSGAMCLVELVLRNPRIIYVGLRGSAVSTEIARCIEAQTRQNAVSRFRSEGMKRSPPVHPAAVYIRSLKHLFETHQQHGQVSASLLDSGFEELLRVSGRTGELHLFTEKHFSKLKARAPPGGLTCEAFLVLLLIDGSTYDETTVATLKRVFTMFNMDPSVPDPISDGYVLGRDMADMMTHVYGSRPSDTDVTALQRRLGATADTTTLDWEEFLYVAYPHGPKTGDRLCGLTCTPLASPIEAMHC
;
A
#
# COMPACT_ATOMS: atom_id res chain seq x y z
N MET A 1 -13.33 -25.50 -24.69
CA MET A 1 -14.10 -26.68 -24.22
C MET A 1 -14.90 -26.37 -22.95
N ILE A 2 -14.33 -25.69 -21.95
CA ILE A 2 -14.99 -25.34 -20.67
C ILE A 2 -16.25 -24.47 -20.86
N CYS A 3 -16.19 -23.39 -21.65
CA CYS A 3 -17.35 -22.51 -21.87
C CYS A 3 -18.54 -23.24 -22.51
N ARG A 4 -18.27 -24.16 -23.45
CA ARG A 4 -19.31 -24.99 -24.09
C ARG A 4 -19.98 -25.95 -23.08
N ARG A 5 -19.21 -26.52 -22.15
CA ARG A 5 -19.72 -27.37 -21.06
C ARG A 5 -20.61 -26.58 -20.10
N LEU A 6 -20.25 -25.33 -19.82
CA LEU A 6 -20.95 -24.43 -18.89
C LEU A 6 -21.98 -23.51 -19.58
N ARG A 7 -22.25 -23.73 -20.87
CA ARG A 7 -23.22 -22.97 -21.68
C ARG A 7 -23.01 -21.44 -21.66
N CYS A 8 -21.76 -20.99 -21.71
CA CYS A 8 -21.41 -19.57 -21.81
C CYS A 8 -20.57 -19.25 -23.06
N THR A 9 -20.54 -17.96 -23.42
CA THR A 9 -19.76 -17.44 -24.55
C THR A 9 -18.34 -17.10 -24.10
N PRO A 10 -17.29 -17.48 -24.83
CA PRO A 10 -15.93 -17.03 -24.54
C PRO A 10 -15.82 -15.51 -24.60
N LEU A 11 -15.19 -14.92 -23.59
CA LEU A 11 -14.82 -13.51 -23.62
C LEU A 11 -13.56 -13.34 -24.46
N SER A 12 -13.62 -12.54 -25.52
CA SER A 12 -12.46 -12.22 -26.34
C SER A 12 -11.36 -11.50 -25.52
N SER A 13 -11.76 -10.68 -24.55
CA SER A 13 -10.86 -10.04 -23.59
C SER A 13 -10.13 -11.02 -22.67
N ALA A 14 -10.66 -12.22 -22.46
CA ALA A 14 -9.95 -13.23 -21.66
C ALA A 14 -8.75 -13.79 -22.42
N ALA A 15 -8.84 -13.93 -23.75
CA ALA A 15 -7.79 -14.54 -24.56
C ALA A 15 -6.46 -13.77 -24.45
N VAL A 16 -6.51 -12.44 -24.42
CA VAL A 16 -5.31 -11.58 -24.32
C VAL A 16 -4.61 -11.66 -22.96
N MET A 17 -5.25 -12.25 -21.95
CA MET A 17 -4.65 -12.48 -20.63
C MET A 17 -3.75 -13.71 -20.59
N PHE A 18 -3.79 -14.54 -21.63
CA PHE A 18 -3.00 -15.76 -21.73
C PHE A 18 -1.92 -15.61 -22.81
N PRO A 19 -0.75 -16.21 -22.61
CA PRO A 19 0.23 -16.34 -23.67
C PRO A 19 -0.36 -17.10 -24.87
N ASP A 20 -0.07 -16.62 -26.08
CA ASP A 20 -0.49 -17.26 -27.34
C ASP A 20 0.23 -18.60 -27.61
N VAL A 21 1.28 -18.90 -26.84
CA VAL A 21 2.07 -20.12 -26.96
C VAL A 21 1.44 -21.23 -26.12
N ALA A 22 1.06 -22.33 -26.76
CA ALA A 22 0.54 -23.50 -26.07
C ALA A 22 1.58 -24.05 -25.07
N GLY A 23 1.14 -24.37 -23.86
CA GLY A 23 2.00 -24.92 -22.80
C GLY A 23 2.73 -23.88 -21.95
N THR A 24 2.57 -22.58 -22.21
CA THR A 24 3.19 -21.53 -21.38
C THR A 24 2.21 -20.88 -20.39
N TRP A 25 1.00 -21.43 -20.24
CA TRP A 25 0.01 -20.93 -19.30
C TRP A 25 0.44 -21.13 -17.84
N ASP A 26 1.37 -22.05 -17.58
CA ASP A 26 2.01 -22.22 -16.27
C ASP A 26 2.76 -20.97 -15.82
N ALA A 27 3.12 -20.04 -16.71
CA ALA A 27 3.77 -18.78 -16.37
C ALA A 27 2.80 -17.68 -15.91
N VAL A 28 1.48 -17.90 -16.01
CA VAL A 28 0.47 -16.91 -15.63
C VAL A 28 0.43 -16.74 -14.11
N THR A 29 0.77 -15.56 -13.63
CA THR A 29 0.77 -15.20 -12.20
C THR A 29 -0.40 -14.31 -11.80
N THR A 30 -1.01 -13.61 -12.75
CA THR A 30 -2.13 -12.68 -12.51
C THR A 30 -3.20 -12.85 -13.57
N LEU A 31 -4.45 -12.88 -13.14
CA LEU A 31 -5.63 -12.76 -13.99
C LEU A 31 -6.50 -11.61 -13.50
N ASP A 32 -6.71 -10.62 -14.36
CA ASP A 32 -7.51 -9.44 -14.06
C ASP A 32 -8.71 -9.30 -15.00
N PHE A 33 -9.88 -9.66 -14.48
CA PHE A 33 -11.16 -9.57 -15.17
C PHE A 33 -11.95 -8.31 -14.79
N SER A 34 -11.32 -7.30 -14.19
CA SER A 34 -12.01 -6.09 -13.75
C SER A 34 -12.81 -5.44 -14.87
N ARG A 35 -14.09 -5.15 -14.63
CA ARG A 35 -14.98 -4.47 -15.60
C ARG A 35 -15.06 -5.18 -16.96
N THR A 36 -14.95 -6.52 -16.98
CA THR A 36 -15.15 -7.32 -18.20
C THR A 36 -16.57 -7.82 -18.37
N TYR A 37 -17.46 -7.52 -17.41
CA TYR A 37 -18.85 -7.98 -17.37
C TYR A 37 -18.96 -9.50 -17.51
N VAL A 38 -18.01 -10.23 -16.91
CA VAL A 38 -18.01 -11.71 -16.99
C VAL A 38 -19.26 -12.30 -16.35
N GLY A 39 -19.81 -11.61 -15.34
CA GLY A 39 -21.03 -12.02 -14.66
C GLY A 39 -20.83 -13.29 -13.84
N SER A 40 -21.83 -13.60 -13.01
CA SER A 40 -21.79 -14.78 -12.13
C SER A 40 -21.62 -16.11 -12.91
N HIS A 41 -22.33 -16.28 -14.03
CA HIS A 41 -22.24 -17.50 -14.83
C HIS A 41 -20.95 -17.58 -15.66
N GLY A 42 -20.46 -16.46 -16.21
CA GLY A 42 -19.23 -16.46 -16.99
C GLY A 42 -17.97 -16.60 -16.13
N ALA A 43 -18.05 -16.24 -14.85
CA ALA A 43 -16.94 -16.41 -13.91
C ALA A 43 -16.64 -17.89 -13.59
N LEU A 44 -17.64 -18.78 -13.64
CA LEU A 44 -17.45 -20.21 -13.34
C LEU A 44 -16.41 -20.89 -14.25
N PRO A 45 -16.45 -20.71 -15.60
CA PRO A 45 -15.37 -21.17 -16.48
C PRO A 45 -13.98 -20.63 -16.13
N VAL A 46 -13.90 -19.37 -15.70
CA VAL A 46 -12.64 -18.74 -15.31
C VAL A 46 -12.10 -19.37 -14.03
N ILE A 47 -12.97 -19.56 -13.03
CA ILE A 47 -12.63 -20.25 -11.77
C ILE A 47 -12.18 -21.70 -12.05
N GLU A 48 -12.82 -22.38 -12.99
CA GLU A 48 -12.40 -23.72 -13.42
C GLU A 48 -11.02 -23.70 -14.07
N LEU A 49 -10.76 -22.72 -14.93
CA LEU A 49 -9.46 -22.53 -15.57
C LEU A 49 -8.35 -22.24 -14.55
N CYS A 50 -8.63 -21.49 -13.48
CA CYS A 50 -7.65 -21.18 -12.44
C CYS A 50 -7.05 -22.45 -11.81
N ARG A 51 -7.82 -23.56 -11.72
CA ARG A 51 -7.31 -24.85 -11.22
C ARG A 51 -6.15 -25.42 -12.06
N CYS A 52 -6.02 -24.97 -13.31
CA CYS A 52 -4.98 -25.39 -14.23
C CYS A 52 -3.79 -24.40 -14.28
N LEU A 53 -3.74 -23.39 -13.42
CA LEU A 53 -2.70 -22.35 -13.42
C LEU A 53 -1.91 -22.40 -12.11
N PRO A 54 -0.95 -23.34 -11.97
CA PRO A 54 -0.30 -23.64 -10.68
C PRO A 54 0.59 -22.53 -10.13
N ARG A 55 0.83 -21.45 -10.90
CA ARG A 55 1.59 -20.26 -10.49
C ARG A 55 0.71 -19.01 -10.35
N LEU A 56 -0.60 -19.13 -10.51
CA LEU A 56 -1.52 -18.00 -10.32
C LEU A 56 -1.46 -17.50 -8.88
N GLN A 57 -1.04 -16.25 -8.69
CA GLN A 57 -0.91 -15.58 -7.40
C GLN A 57 -2.04 -14.60 -7.14
N SER A 58 -2.57 -13.96 -8.19
CA SER A 58 -3.62 -12.93 -8.09
C SER A 58 -4.78 -13.18 -9.05
N LEU A 59 -6.00 -13.16 -8.51
CA LEU A 59 -7.24 -13.26 -9.27
C LEU A 59 -8.15 -12.08 -8.93
N VAL A 60 -8.45 -11.25 -9.93
CA VAL A 60 -9.21 -10.00 -9.77
C VAL A 60 -10.50 -10.09 -10.58
N PHE A 61 -11.62 -9.86 -9.91
CA PHE A 61 -12.97 -9.84 -10.49
C PHE A 61 -13.73 -8.54 -10.12
N CYS A 62 -13.02 -7.42 -10.00
CA CYS A 62 -13.65 -6.17 -9.60
C CYS A 62 -14.76 -5.74 -10.58
N ASP A 63 -15.90 -5.30 -10.07
CA ASP A 63 -16.99 -4.74 -10.88
C ASP A 63 -17.46 -5.69 -12.00
N ASN A 64 -17.96 -6.87 -11.61
CA ASN A 64 -18.40 -7.93 -12.52
C ASN A 64 -19.77 -8.51 -12.19
N TYR A 65 -20.55 -7.87 -11.32
CA TYR A 65 -21.90 -8.31 -10.94
C TYR A 65 -21.91 -9.78 -10.44
N LEU A 66 -20.91 -10.14 -9.63
CA LEU A 66 -20.77 -11.49 -9.06
C LEU A 66 -21.73 -11.72 -7.89
N SER A 67 -22.26 -12.94 -7.81
CA SER A 67 -23.16 -13.40 -6.75
C SER A 67 -22.45 -14.22 -5.68
N ASN A 68 -23.13 -14.45 -4.55
CA ASN A 68 -22.66 -15.35 -3.49
C ASN A 68 -22.35 -16.78 -3.99
N ASP A 69 -23.11 -17.30 -4.95
CA ASP A 69 -22.84 -18.62 -5.53
C ASP A 69 -21.48 -18.65 -6.22
N THR A 70 -21.16 -17.58 -6.95
CA THR A 70 -19.86 -17.45 -7.62
C THR A 70 -18.71 -17.43 -6.58
N VAL A 71 -18.91 -16.71 -5.48
CA VAL A 71 -17.96 -16.69 -4.35
C VAL A 71 -17.75 -18.09 -3.79
N TRP A 72 -18.82 -18.87 -3.61
CA TRP A 72 -18.70 -20.25 -3.13
C TRP A 72 -17.83 -21.11 -4.06
N TYR A 73 -18.05 -21.07 -5.37
CA TYR A 73 -17.22 -21.80 -6.34
C TYR A 73 -15.76 -21.34 -6.33
N LEU A 74 -15.53 -20.03 -6.21
CA LEU A 74 -14.20 -19.45 -6.09
C LEU A 74 -13.50 -19.98 -4.84
N VAL A 75 -14.18 -20.00 -3.70
CA VAL A 75 -13.64 -20.50 -2.43
C VAL A 75 -13.27 -21.97 -2.53
N GLN A 76 -14.12 -22.81 -3.14
CA GLN A 76 -13.80 -24.24 -3.33
C GLN A 76 -12.53 -24.46 -4.17
N MET A 77 -12.26 -23.59 -5.13
CA MET A 77 -11.00 -23.61 -5.88
C MET A 77 -9.84 -23.08 -5.03
N ALA A 78 -10.01 -21.91 -4.43
CA ALA A 78 -8.95 -21.18 -3.72
C ALA A 78 -8.48 -21.90 -2.45
N LEU A 79 -9.34 -22.69 -1.79
CA LEU A 79 -8.99 -23.49 -0.61
C LEU A 79 -7.81 -24.44 -0.86
N PHE A 80 -7.66 -24.93 -2.10
CA PHE A 80 -6.65 -25.92 -2.47
C PHE A 80 -5.66 -25.41 -3.51
N HIS A 81 -5.75 -24.14 -3.91
CA HIS A 81 -4.88 -23.60 -4.93
C HIS A 81 -3.44 -23.48 -4.40
N PRO A 82 -2.42 -24.00 -5.12
CA PRO A 82 -1.06 -24.12 -4.58
C PRO A 82 -0.34 -22.78 -4.41
N SER A 83 -0.72 -21.77 -5.20
CA SER A 83 -0.01 -20.49 -5.29
C SER A 83 -0.89 -19.27 -5.12
N LEU A 84 -2.21 -19.40 -4.92
CA LEU A 84 -3.09 -18.24 -4.91
C LEU A 84 -2.90 -17.48 -3.61
N GLU A 85 -2.69 -16.18 -3.72
CA GLU A 85 -2.37 -15.30 -2.59
C GLU A 85 -3.40 -14.17 -2.44
N ARG A 86 -3.96 -13.72 -3.57
CA ARG A 86 -4.78 -12.52 -3.64
C ARG A 86 -6.05 -12.78 -4.43
N VAL A 87 -7.18 -12.38 -3.85
CA VAL A 87 -8.49 -12.42 -4.49
C VAL A 87 -9.12 -11.04 -4.33
N ASP A 88 -9.49 -10.36 -5.42
CA ASP A 88 -10.19 -9.07 -5.32
C ASP A 88 -11.58 -9.18 -5.95
N LEU A 89 -12.61 -8.96 -5.12
CA LEU A 89 -14.03 -9.03 -5.47
C LEU A 89 -14.71 -7.67 -5.26
N SER A 90 -13.94 -6.59 -5.19
CA SER A 90 -14.47 -5.24 -4.98
C SER A 90 -15.49 -4.85 -6.05
N ALA A 91 -16.41 -3.95 -5.72
CA ALA A 91 -17.50 -3.46 -6.57
C ALA A 91 -18.45 -4.57 -7.08
N ASN A 92 -18.58 -5.68 -6.34
CA ASN A 92 -19.62 -6.67 -6.59
C ASN A 92 -20.72 -6.55 -5.53
N GLU A 93 -21.71 -5.70 -5.81
CA GLU A 93 -22.77 -5.32 -4.87
C GLU A 93 -23.64 -6.50 -4.39
N TYR A 94 -23.73 -7.59 -5.16
CA TYR A 94 -24.53 -8.78 -4.81
C TYR A 94 -23.79 -9.76 -3.89
N ILE A 95 -22.52 -9.52 -3.58
CA ILE A 95 -21.81 -10.27 -2.55
C ILE A 95 -22.27 -9.74 -1.19
N SER A 96 -22.99 -10.59 -0.46
CA SER A 96 -23.57 -10.25 0.85
C SER A 96 -22.96 -11.11 1.96
N TRP A 97 -23.59 -11.11 3.13
CA TRP A 97 -23.18 -11.91 4.28
C TRP A 97 -22.86 -13.38 3.94
N SER A 98 -23.66 -14.02 3.07
CA SER A 98 -23.46 -15.43 2.70
C SER A 98 -22.14 -15.67 1.95
N GLY A 99 -21.82 -14.80 0.98
CA GLY A 99 -20.52 -14.83 0.30
C GLY A 99 -19.38 -14.53 1.26
N ALA A 100 -19.57 -13.59 2.19
CA ALA A 100 -18.57 -13.25 3.19
C ALA A 100 -18.22 -14.43 4.10
N MET A 101 -19.19 -15.26 4.52
CA MET A 101 -18.90 -16.44 5.34
C MET A 101 -18.05 -17.48 4.59
N CYS A 102 -18.27 -17.64 3.28
CA CYS A 102 -17.40 -18.48 2.46
C CYS A 102 -15.96 -17.92 2.44
N LEU A 103 -15.81 -16.60 2.36
CA LEU A 103 -14.49 -15.96 2.38
C LEU A 103 -13.81 -16.04 3.74
N VAL A 104 -14.56 -15.98 4.85
CA VAL A 104 -14.05 -16.23 6.20
C VAL A 104 -13.47 -17.65 6.28
N GLU A 105 -14.21 -18.65 5.78
CA GLU A 105 -13.71 -20.02 5.71
C GLU A 105 -12.41 -20.12 4.89
N LEU A 106 -12.37 -19.45 3.73
CA LEU A 106 -11.18 -19.42 2.86
C LEU A 106 -9.94 -18.91 3.60
N VAL A 107 -10.02 -17.74 4.24
CA VAL A 107 -8.85 -17.10 4.86
C VAL A 107 -8.40 -17.82 6.14
N LEU A 108 -9.28 -18.55 6.81
CA LEU A 108 -8.94 -19.38 7.96
C LEU A 108 -8.28 -20.70 7.56
N ARG A 109 -8.74 -21.32 6.47
CA ARG A 109 -8.29 -22.67 6.05
C ARG A 109 -7.12 -22.65 5.07
N ASN A 110 -6.93 -21.56 4.33
CA ASN A 110 -5.80 -21.39 3.43
C ASN A 110 -4.95 -20.17 3.84
N PRO A 111 -3.89 -20.35 4.65
CA PRO A 111 -3.02 -19.26 5.11
C PRO A 111 -2.14 -18.65 4.00
N ARG A 112 -2.22 -19.15 2.76
CA ARG A 112 -1.58 -18.49 1.59
C ARG A 112 -2.36 -17.26 1.15
N ILE A 113 -3.66 -17.20 1.44
CA ILE A 113 -4.49 -16.04 1.09
C ILE A 113 -4.15 -14.90 2.05
N ILE A 114 -3.47 -13.89 1.51
CA ILE A 114 -2.97 -12.72 2.22
C ILE A 114 -3.72 -11.44 1.83
N TYR A 115 -4.67 -11.52 0.90
CA TYR A 115 -5.52 -10.40 0.52
C TYR A 115 -6.88 -10.88 0.00
N VAL A 116 -7.96 -10.27 0.51
CA VAL A 116 -9.32 -10.39 -0.02
C VAL A 116 -9.96 -9.01 -0.14
N GLY A 117 -10.20 -8.54 -1.37
CA GLY A 117 -10.86 -7.26 -1.65
C GLY A 117 -12.39 -7.39 -1.67
N LEU A 118 -13.08 -6.57 -0.88
CA LEU A 118 -14.55 -6.61 -0.71
C LEU A 118 -15.22 -5.24 -0.76
N ARG A 119 -14.47 -4.19 -1.13
CA ARG A 119 -14.99 -2.83 -1.07
C ARG A 119 -16.12 -2.64 -2.08
N GLY A 120 -17.23 -2.00 -1.69
CA GLY A 120 -18.37 -1.81 -2.59
C GLY A 120 -19.19 -3.08 -2.83
N SER A 121 -19.06 -4.08 -1.95
CA SER A 121 -20.01 -5.19 -1.82
C SER A 121 -21.07 -4.87 -0.77
N ALA A 122 -22.09 -5.73 -0.64
CA ALA A 122 -23.07 -5.66 0.45
C ALA A 122 -22.59 -6.35 1.74
N VAL A 123 -21.31 -6.67 1.86
CA VAL A 123 -20.72 -7.22 3.09
C VAL A 123 -20.60 -6.12 4.13
N SER A 124 -20.99 -6.42 5.37
CA SER A 124 -20.85 -5.46 6.47
C SER A 124 -19.38 -5.11 6.71
N THR A 125 -19.14 -3.86 7.12
CA THR A 125 -17.79 -3.36 7.41
C THR A 125 -17.08 -4.17 8.50
N GLU A 126 -17.84 -4.70 9.47
CA GLU A 126 -17.32 -5.55 10.53
C GLU A 126 -16.77 -6.88 9.99
N ILE A 127 -17.52 -7.58 9.13
CA ILE A 127 -17.06 -8.85 8.56
C ILE A 127 -15.89 -8.64 7.61
N ALA A 128 -15.95 -7.58 6.78
CA ALA A 128 -14.84 -7.22 5.90
C ALA A 128 -13.55 -6.98 6.70
N ARG A 129 -13.63 -6.30 7.85
CA ARG A 129 -12.49 -6.10 8.77
C ARG A 129 -11.98 -7.39 9.40
N CYS A 130 -12.86 -8.33 9.75
CA CYS A 130 -12.44 -9.65 10.26
C CYS A 130 -11.65 -10.43 9.20
N ILE A 131 -12.12 -10.42 7.95
CA ILE A 131 -11.42 -11.06 6.82
C ILE A 131 -10.07 -10.38 6.61
N GLU A 132 -10.04 -9.04 6.58
CA GLU A 132 -8.81 -8.26 6.45
C GLU A 132 -7.79 -8.59 7.55
N ALA A 133 -8.21 -8.55 8.82
CA ALA A 133 -7.37 -8.90 9.95
C ALA A 133 -6.80 -10.31 9.84
N GLN A 134 -7.61 -11.30 9.42
CA GLN A 134 -7.13 -12.65 9.19
C GLN A 134 -6.12 -12.73 8.04
N THR A 135 -6.36 -12.03 6.93
CA THR A 135 -5.40 -11.99 5.82
C THR A 135 -4.08 -11.31 6.20
N ARG A 136 -4.10 -10.32 7.11
CA ARG A 136 -2.87 -9.73 7.68
C ARG A 136 -2.12 -10.74 8.56
N GLN A 137 -2.83 -11.52 9.39
CA GLN A 137 -2.21 -12.60 10.17
C GLN A 137 -1.55 -13.65 9.26
N ASN A 138 -2.21 -14.00 8.15
CA ASN A 138 -1.66 -14.88 7.14
C ASN A 138 -0.39 -14.31 6.51
N ALA A 139 -0.38 -13.02 6.16
CA ALA A 139 0.78 -12.33 5.60
C ALA A 139 1.98 -12.35 6.56
N VAL A 140 1.76 -12.05 7.84
CA VAL A 140 2.79 -12.10 8.89
C VAL A 140 3.32 -13.53 9.08
N SER A 141 2.42 -14.50 9.20
CA SER A 141 2.79 -15.90 9.43
C SER A 141 3.64 -16.44 8.29
N ARG A 142 3.28 -16.08 7.06
CA ARG A 142 4.02 -16.45 5.86
C ARG A 142 5.39 -15.79 5.79
N PHE A 143 5.46 -14.47 6.02
CA PHE A 143 6.73 -13.75 6.05
C PHE A 143 7.73 -14.41 7.02
N ARG A 144 7.24 -14.82 8.19
CA ARG A 144 8.02 -15.55 9.20
C ARG A 144 8.39 -16.97 8.75
N SER A 145 7.44 -17.73 8.19
CA SER A 145 7.69 -19.13 7.79
C SER A 145 8.65 -19.25 6.60
N GLU A 146 8.67 -18.26 5.71
CA GLU A 146 9.63 -18.15 4.60
C GLU A 146 11.02 -17.68 5.07
N GLY A 147 11.20 -17.42 6.37
CA GLY A 147 12.47 -16.96 6.95
C GLY A 147 12.89 -15.56 6.48
N MET A 148 11.93 -14.78 5.96
CA MET A 148 12.19 -13.40 5.55
C MET A 148 12.50 -12.53 6.78
N LYS A 149 13.32 -11.50 6.57
CA LYS A 149 13.81 -10.61 7.63
C LYS A 149 13.56 -9.15 7.22
N ARG A 150 13.51 -8.27 8.23
CA ARG A 150 13.49 -6.83 8.02
C ARG A 150 14.66 -6.43 7.11
N SER A 151 14.34 -5.74 6.02
CA SER A 151 15.26 -5.36 4.96
C SER A 151 15.00 -3.90 4.60
N PRO A 152 15.56 -2.96 5.39
CA PRO A 152 15.30 -1.54 5.22
C PRO A 152 15.84 -1.01 3.87
N PRO A 153 15.29 0.09 3.33
CA PRO A 153 15.73 0.66 2.06
C PRO A 153 17.16 1.18 2.14
N VAL A 154 17.90 1.02 1.03
CA VAL A 154 19.29 1.50 0.86
C VAL A 154 19.39 2.78 0.02
N HIS A 155 18.25 3.38 -0.33
CA HIS A 155 18.19 4.61 -1.12
C HIS A 155 18.70 5.82 -0.32
N PRO A 156 19.38 6.81 -0.95
CA PRO A 156 19.91 7.99 -0.23
C PRO A 156 18.87 8.74 0.61
N ALA A 157 17.63 8.85 0.13
CA ALA A 157 16.56 9.50 0.89
C ALA A 157 16.28 8.82 2.25
N ALA A 158 16.46 7.51 2.36
CA ALA A 158 16.33 6.80 3.64
C ALA A 158 17.43 7.20 4.63
N VAL A 159 18.66 7.44 4.14
CA VAL A 159 19.76 7.95 4.96
C VAL A 159 19.43 9.35 5.48
N TYR A 160 18.82 10.20 4.64
CA TYR A 160 18.43 11.55 5.05
C TYR A 160 17.38 11.51 6.15
N ILE A 161 16.34 10.69 5.97
CA ILE A 161 15.28 10.48 6.98
C ILE A 161 15.88 10.05 8.32
N ARG A 162 16.74 9.03 8.32
CA ARG A 162 17.35 8.50 9.55
C ARG A 162 18.27 9.51 10.23
N SER A 163 19.01 10.30 9.46
CA SER A 163 19.89 11.35 10.00
C SER A 163 19.07 12.48 10.66
N LEU A 164 17.99 12.91 10.02
CA LEU A 164 17.08 13.91 10.59
C LEU A 164 16.33 13.38 11.82
N LYS A 165 15.88 12.12 11.80
CA LYS A 165 15.28 11.47 12.98
C LYS A 165 16.25 11.47 14.16
N HIS A 166 17.51 11.09 13.94
CA HIS A 166 18.52 11.11 14.99
C HIS A 166 18.78 12.53 15.54
N LEU A 167 18.83 13.54 14.67
CA LEU A 167 18.96 14.94 15.09
C LEU A 167 17.77 15.38 15.95
N PHE A 168 16.54 14.98 15.58
CA PHE A 168 15.35 15.23 16.38
C PHE A 168 15.45 14.56 17.75
N GLU A 169 15.78 13.27 17.79
CA GLU A 169 15.86 12.46 19.03
C GLU A 169 16.88 13.01 20.03
N THR A 170 17.99 13.58 19.55
CA THR A 170 19.03 14.18 20.41
C THR A 170 18.62 15.52 21.02
N HIS A 171 17.63 16.21 20.46
CA HIS A 171 17.20 17.55 20.89
C HIS A 171 15.79 17.58 21.49
N GLN A 172 15.01 16.51 21.35
CA GLN A 172 13.64 16.46 21.82
C GLN A 172 13.54 16.42 23.35
N GLN A 173 12.52 17.08 23.88
CA GLN A 173 12.07 16.95 25.25
C GLN A 173 10.60 16.58 25.23
N HIS A 174 10.24 15.47 25.87
CA HIS A 174 8.85 14.97 25.94
C HIS A 174 8.20 14.76 24.55
N GLY A 175 8.98 14.32 23.57
CA GLY A 175 8.54 14.05 22.21
C GLY A 175 8.42 15.28 21.32
N GLN A 176 8.91 16.44 21.76
CA GLN A 176 8.79 17.70 21.02
C GLN A 176 10.10 18.49 20.96
N VAL A 177 10.26 19.28 19.89
CA VAL A 177 11.36 20.24 19.70
C VAL A 177 10.83 21.64 19.39
N SER A 178 11.64 22.67 19.63
CA SER A 178 11.34 24.03 19.16
C SER A 178 11.43 24.12 17.63
N ALA A 179 10.62 24.98 17.01
CA ALA A 179 10.69 25.29 15.58
C ALA A 179 12.06 25.83 15.13
N SER A 180 12.88 26.34 16.05
CA SER A 180 14.27 26.73 15.77
C SER A 180 15.15 25.57 15.28
N LEU A 181 14.82 24.31 15.64
CA LEU A 181 15.59 23.15 15.18
C LEU A 181 15.45 22.91 13.67
N LEU A 182 14.44 23.49 13.01
CA LEU A 182 14.28 23.39 11.55
C LEU A 182 15.48 23.98 10.80
N ASP A 183 16.14 24.99 11.37
CA ASP A 183 17.33 25.60 10.78
C ASP A 183 18.48 24.57 10.75
N SER A 184 18.79 23.95 11.90
CA SER A 184 19.80 22.89 12.02
C SER A 184 19.43 21.64 11.22
N GLY A 185 18.13 21.29 11.17
CA GLY A 185 17.65 20.17 10.36
C GLY A 185 17.84 20.40 8.86
N PHE A 186 17.65 21.62 8.38
CA PHE A 186 17.90 21.96 6.99
C PHE A 186 19.40 21.93 6.65
N GLU A 187 20.25 22.45 7.54
CA GLU A 187 21.71 22.34 7.40
C GLU A 187 22.16 20.89 7.37
N GLU A 188 21.62 20.05 8.24
CA GLU A 188 21.88 18.62 8.29
C GLU A 188 21.45 17.94 6.99
N LEU A 189 20.27 18.29 6.45
CA LEU A 189 19.78 17.78 5.15
C LEU A 189 20.75 18.13 4.00
N LEU A 190 21.24 19.37 3.95
CA LEU A 190 22.27 19.78 2.98
C LEU A 190 23.56 19.00 3.19
N ARG A 191 23.98 18.76 4.44
CA ARG A 191 25.17 17.98 4.76
C ARG A 191 25.08 16.55 4.26
N VAL A 192 24.01 15.83 4.61
CA VAL A 192 23.86 14.41 4.25
C VAL A 192 23.57 14.20 2.77
N SER A 193 23.02 15.21 2.08
CA SER A 193 22.84 15.19 0.63
C SER A 193 24.08 15.66 -0.16
N GLY A 194 25.17 16.04 0.51
CA GLY A 194 26.41 16.50 -0.14
C GLY A 194 26.33 17.91 -0.72
N ARG A 195 25.40 18.73 -0.23
CA ARG A 195 25.04 20.06 -0.75
C ARG A 195 25.29 21.19 0.23
N THR A 196 26.17 20.99 1.20
CA THR A 196 26.56 22.01 2.20
C THR A 196 27.00 23.33 1.54
N GLY A 197 27.63 23.26 0.37
CA GLY A 197 28.04 24.45 -0.39
C GLY A 197 26.89 25.36 -0.82
N GLU A 198 25.65 24.87 -0.83
CA GLU A 198 24.46 25.63 -1.22
C GLU A 198 23.86 26.45 -0.07
N LEU A 199 24.35 26.32 1.17
CA LEU A 199 23.76 26.98 2.34
C LEU A 199 23.63 28.50 2.16
N HIS A 200 24.61 29.13 1.51
CA HIS A 200 24.63 30.57 1.22
C HIS A 200 23.50 31.04 0.29
N LEU A 201 22.84 30.13 -0.44
CA LEU A 201 21.69 30.44 -1.30
C LEU A 201 20.40 30.65 -0.49
N PHE A 202 20.39 30.25 0.80
CA PHE A 202 19.21 30.31 1.66
C PHE A 202 19.30 31.48 2.63
N THR A 203 18.34 32.41 2.52
CA THR A 203 18.30 33.63 3.33
C THR A 203 17.50 33.42 4.62
N GLU A 204 17.62 34.34 5.59
CA GLU A 204 16.74 34.36 6.78
C GLU A 204 15.25 34.33 6.42
N LYS A 205 14.88 34.93 5.28
CA LYS A 205 13.51 34.89 4.75
C LYS A 205 13.08 33.46 4.38
N HIS A 206 14.00 32.63 3.90
CA HIS A 206 13.73 31.21 3.65
C HIS A 206 13.42 30.47 4.96
N PHE A 207 14.29 30.57 5.95
CA PHE A 207 14.10 29.94 7.26
C PHE A 207 12.85 30.45 7.99
N SER A 208 12.55 31.75 7.87
CA SER A 208 11.32 32.33 8.43
C SER A 208 10.07 31.71 7.78
N LYS A 209 10.07 31.50 6.46
CA LYS A 209 8.98 30.82 5.75
C LYS A 209 8.86 29.35 6.15
N LEU A 210 9.99 28.65 6.33
CA LEU A 210 10.00 27.26 6.79
C LEU A 210 9.38 27.13 8.19
N LYS A 211 9.82 27.97 9.13
CA LYS A 211 9.27 28.01 10.49
C LYS A 211 7.81 28.45 10.53
N ALA A 212 7.37 29.32 9.64
CA ALA A 212 5.96 29.73 9.55
C ALA A 212 5.01 28.59 9.13
N ARG A 213 5.53 27.48 8.57
CA ARG A 213 4.75 26.27 8.25
C ARG A 213 4.60 25.32 9.45
N ALA A 214 5.31 25.58 10.54
CA ALA A 214 5.22 24.76 11.75
C ALA A 214 3.83 24.88 12.41
N PRO A 215 3.28 23.76 12.93
CA PRO A 215 2.12 23.84 13.81
C PRO A 215 2.44 24.69 15.06
N PRO A 216 1.42 25.28 15.71
CA PRO A 216 1.62 26.02 16.95
C PRO A 216 2.12 25.09 18.06
N GLY A 217 3.09 25.56 18.85
CA GLY A 217 3.71 24.79 19.94
C GLY A 217 4.99 24.06 19.53
N GLY A 218 5.28 22.94 20.21
CA GLY A 218 6.44 22.10 19.92
C GLY A 218 6.20 21.20 18.70
N LEU A 219 7.24 21.01 17.88
CA LEU A 219 7.23 20.12 16.73
C LEU A 219 7.38 18.66 17.16
N THR A 220 6.54 17.77 16.66
CA THR A 220 6.77 16.32 16.73
C THR A 220 7.78 15.87 15.68
N CYS A 221 8.25 14.62 15.76
CA CYS A 221 9.18 14.05 14.77
C CYS A 221 8.56 14.06 13.37
N GLU A 222 7.28 13.74 13.25
CA GLU A 222 6.56 13.73 11.97
C GLU A 222 6.47 15.13 11.37
N ALA A 223 6.13 16.14 12.18
CA ALA A 223 6.11 17.53 11.71
C ALA A 223 7.49 18.00 11.26
N PHE A 224 8.53 17.69 12.04
CA PHE A 224 9.91 18.01 11.70
C PHE A 224 10.33 17.39 10.36
N LEU A 225 10.08 16.09 10.17
CA LEU A 225 10.43 15.37 8.94
C LEU A 225 9.63 15.86 7.73
N VAL A 226 8.31 16.02 7.86
CA VAL A 226 7.43 16.48 6.76
C VAL A 226 7.85 17.86 6.27
N LEU A 227 8.15 18.78 7.18
CA LEU A 227 8.53 20.15 6.83
C LEU A 227 9.87 20.22 6.09
N LEU A 228 10.84 19.39 6.47
CA LEU A 228 12.19 19.36 5.89
C LEU A 228 12.29 18.54 4.60
N LEU A 229 11.61 17.39 4.53
CA LEU A 229 11.77 16.44 3.44
C LEU A 229 10.76 16.63 2.31
N ILE A 230 9.63 17.29 2.58
CA ILE A 230 8.57 17.52 1.60
C ILE A 230 8.45 19.02 1.39
N ASP A 231 9.05 19.49 0.30
CA ASP A 231 9.09 20.93 0.01
C ASP A 231 7.68 21.51 -0.16
N GLY A 232 7.47 22.69 0.41
CA GLY A 232 6.20 23.39 0.38
C GLY A 232 5.03 22.72 1.13
N SER A 233 5.24 21.58 1.80
CA SER A 233 4.21 20.89 2.59
C SER A 233 3.79 21.69 3.83
N THR A 234 2.57 21.50 4.30
CA THR A 234 2.21 21.87 5.68
C THR A 234 2.01 20.59 6.47
N TYR A 235 2.31 20.60 7.76
CA TYR A 235 1.97 19.47 8.61
C TYR A 235 0.45 19.40 8.81
N ASP A 236 -0.12 18.22 8.58
CA ASP A 236 -1.52 17.92 8.85
C ASP A 236 -1.62 16.69 9.74
N GLU A 237 -2.09 16.91 10.97
CA GLU A 237 -2.19 15.89 12.00
C GLU A 237 -3.20 14.80 11.63
N THR A 238 -4.29 15.15 10.93
CA THR A 238 -5.32 14.19 10.51
C THR A 238 -4.77 13.19 9.50
N THR A 239 -4.00 13.68 8.53
CA THR A 239 -3.29 12.86 7.54
C THR A 239 -2.32 11.93 8.24
N VAL A 240 -1.51 12.45 9.16
CA VAL A 240 -0.55 11.62 9.93
C VAL A 240 -1.27 10.56 10.76
N ALA A 241 -2.37 10.90 11.44
CA ALA A 241 -3.16 9.95 12.21
C ALA A 241 -3.74 8.83 11.31
N THR A 242 -4.22 9.17 10.11
CA THR A 242 -4.69 8.21 9.12
C THR A 242 -3.56 7.27 8.67
N LEU A 243 -2.38 7.82 8.37
CA LEU A 243 -1.21 7.04 7.99
C LEU A 243 -0.73 6.12 9.13
N LYS A 244 -0.73 6.59 10.38
CA LYS A 244 -0.40 5.75 11.56
C LYS A 244 -1.34 4.55 11.66
N ARG A 245 -2.65 4.78 11.50
CA ARG A 245 -3.65 3.69 11.51
C ARG A 245 -3.36 2.65 10.44
N VAL A 246 -3.06 3.08 9.21
CA VAL A 246 -2.75 2.17 8.10
C VAL A 246 -1.43 1.43 8.35
N PHE A 247 -0.39 2.12 8.81
CA PHE A 247 0.89 1.50 9.15
C PHE A 247 0.74 0.41 10.21
N THR A 248 0.03 0.71 11.32
CA THR A 248 -0.25 -0.26 12.39
C THR A 248 -1.02 -1.47 11.88
N MET A 249 -2.01 -1.27 11.00
CA MET A 249 -2.79 -2.35 10.40
C MET A 249 -1.95 -3.27 9.51
N PHE A 250 -0.93 -2.73 8.84
CA PHE A 250 -0.04 -3.48 7.97
C PHE A 250 1.24 -3.97 8.66
N ASN A 251 1.42 -3.68 9.95
CA ASN A 251 2.64 -4.03 10.68
C ASN A 251 2.96 -5.53 10.56
N MET A 252 4.20 -5.81 10.18
CA MET A 252 4.70 -7.16 9.94
C MET A 252 5.26 -7.83 11.20
N ASP A 253 5.38 -7.09 12.30
CA ASP A 253 5.82 -7.63 13.57
C ASP A 253 4.80 -7.38 14.69
N PRO A 254 3.76 -8.21 14.83
CA PRO A 254 2.78 -8.07 15.90
C PRO A 254 3.33 -8.31 17.31
N SER A 255 4.61 -8.67 17.47
CA SER A 255 5.21 -8.86 18.80
C SER A 255 5.70 -7.57 19.44
N VAL A 256 5.85 -6.48 18.66
CA VAL A 256 6.34 -5.21 19.20
C VAL A 256 5.24 -4.48 19.99
N PRO A 257 5.56 -3.87 21.15
CA PRO A 257 4.57 -3.14 21.95
C PRO A 257 4.02 -1.89 21.24
N ASP A 258 4.89 -1.18 20.52
CA ASP A 258 4.52 -0.01 19.72
C ASP A 258 4.91 -0.22 18.25
N PRO A 259 3.93 -0.55 17.38
CA PRO A 259 4.16 -0.66 15.96
C PRO A 259 4.77 0.59 15.33
N ILE A 260 4.46 1.79 15.82
CA ILE A 260 4.96 3.03 15.22
C ILE A 260 6.48 3.19 15.46
N SER A 261 6.95 2.81 16.64
CA SER A 261 8.37 2.96 17.00
C SER A 261 9.22 1.78 16.52
N ASP A 262 8.71 0.55 16.65
CA ASP A 262 9.51 -0.67 16.49
C ASP A 262 9.06 -1.56 15.32
N GLY A 263 7.90 -1.28 14.75
CA GLY A 263 7.29 -2.05 13.66
C GLY A 263 7.82 -1.67 12.27
N TYR A 264 7.36 -2.40 11.28
CA TYR A 264 7.68 -2.16 9.87
C TYR A 264 6.60 -2.74 8.95
N VAL A 265 6.50 -2.18 7.75
CA VAL A 265 5.56 -2.63 6.70
C VAL A 265 6.33 -3.06 5.45
N LEU A 266 5.67 -3.74 4.51
CA LEU A 266 6.28 -4.16 3.24
C LEU A 266 6.02 -3.14 2.13
N GLY A 267 7.07 -2.80 1.38
CA GLY A 267 6.97 -1.90 0.21
C GLY A 267 6.07 -2.44 -0.90
N ARG A 268 5.96 -3.78 -1.04
CA ARG A 268 5.03 -4.41 -2.00
C ARG A 268 3.54 -4.23 -1.66
N ASP A 269 3.22 -4.00 -0.38
CA ASP A 269 1.84 -3.80 0.08
C ASP A 269 1.37 -2.34 -0.13
N MET A 270 2.22 -1.46 -0.69
CA MET A 270 1.96 -0.03 -0.86
C MET A 270 0.62 0.26 -1.54
N ALA A 271 0.28 -0.47 -2.61
CA ALA A 271 -0.98 -0.27 -3.31
C ALA A 271 -2.21 -0.51 -2.42
N ASP A 272 -2.15 -1.53 -1.55
CA ASP A 272 -3.24 -1.85 -0.62
C ASP A 272 -3.29 -0.80 0.49
N MET A 273 -2.15 -0.48 1.08
CA MET A 273 -2.04 0.57 2.11
C MET A 273 -2.65 1.87 1.61
N MET A 274 -2.29 2.33 0.41
CA MET A 274 -2.85 3.55 -0.18
C MET A 274 -4.33 3.44 -0.54
N THR A 275 -4.85 2.22 -0.75
CA THR A 275 -6.30 2.00 -0.91
C THR A 275 -7.06 2.37 0.37
N HIS A 276 -6.49 2.09 1.55
CA HIS A 276 -7.06 2.50 2.84
C HIS A 276 -6.94 3.99 3.11
N VAL A 277 -5.92 4.64 2.54
CA VAL A 277 -5.69 6.08 2.68
C VAL A 277 -6.65 6.86 1.79
N TYR A 278 -6.78 6.47 0.51
CA TYR A 278 -7.50 7.25 -0.49
C TYR A 278 -8.91 6.76 -0.78
N GLY A 279 -9.30 5.61 -0.22
CA GLY A 279 -10.54 4.97 -0.61
C GLY A 279 -10.57 4.71 -2.12
N SER A 280 -9.47 4.25 -2.72
CA SER A 280 -9.43 3.63 -4.05
C SER A 280 -8.02 3.14 -4.31
N ARG A 281 -7.89 2.07 -5.10
CA ARG A 281 -6.57 1.55 -5.45
C ARG A 281 -5.88 2.54 -6.40
N PRO A 282 -4.68 3.05 -6.06
CA PRO A 282 -3.93 3.90 -6.99
C PRO A 282 -3.56 3.15 -8.27
N SER A 283 -3.22 3.87 -9.33
CA SER A 283 -2.70 3.23 -10.55
C SER A 283 -1.33 2.60 -10.31
N ASP A 284 -0.95 1.60 -11.10
CA ASP A 284 0.39 1.00 -10.99
C ASP A 284 1.51 2.03 -11.22
N THR A 285 1.27 3.02 -12.09
CA THR A 285 2.19 4.14 -12.31
C THR A 285 2.44 4.92 -11.03
N ASP A 286 1.37 5.20 -10.28
CA ASP A 286 1.41 5.91 -9.02
C ASP A 286 2.10 5.11 -7.93
N VAL A 287 1.76 3.83 -7.79
CA VAL A 287 2.40 2.91 -6.83
C VAL A 287 3.90 2.83 -7.12
N THR A 288 4.28 2.69 -8.39
CA THR A 288 5.69 2.64 -8.78
C THR A 288 6.39 3.98 -8.48
N ALA A 289 5.73 5.11 -8.71
CA ALA A 289 6.28 6.42 -8.37
C ALA A 289 6.53 6.56 -6.86
N LEU A 290 5.62 6.07 -6.02
CA LEU A 290 5.78 6.02 -4.56
C LEU A 290 6.97 5.13 -4.15
N GLN A 291 7.03 3.89 -4.65
CA GLN A 291 8.09 2.93 -4.32
C GLN A 291 9.48 3.44 -4.73
N ARG A 292 9.59 4.13 -5.88
CA ARG A 292 10.85 4.70 -6.35
C ARG A 292 11.45 5.75 -5.38
N ARG A 293 10.64 6.43 -4.56
CA ARG A 293 11.12 7.44 -3.60
C ARG A 293 12.14 6.90 -2.60
N LEU A 294 12.05 5.62 -2.26
CA LEU A 294 12.99 4.92 -1.37
C LEU A 294 13.60 3.65 -2.00
N GLY A 295 13.43 3.45 -3.31
CA GLY A 295 13.88 2.22 -3.97
C GLY A 295 13.21 0.95 -3.42
N ALA A 296 11.98 1.07 -2.92
CA ALA A 296 11.21 -0.03 -2.32
C ALA A 296 10.49 -0.87 -3.38
N THR A 297 11.23 -1.28 -4.42
CA THR A 297 10.72 -2.03 -5.57
C THR A 297 10.90 -3.54 -5.42
N ALA A 298 11.72 -3.99 -4.47
CA ALA A 298 11.85 -5.42 -4.18
C ALA A 298 10.73 -5.86 -3.23
N ASP A 299 10.23 -7.08 -3.43
CA ASP A 299 9.14 -7.66 -2.63
C ASP A 299 9.49 -7.80 -1.14
N THR A 300 10.77 -7.76 -0.81
CA THR A 300 11.29 -7.92 0.55
C THR A 300 11.61 -6.58 1.21
N THR A 301 11.57 -5.45 0.51
CA THR A 301 11.90 -4.16 1.12
C THR A 301 10.89 -3.81 2.21
N THR A 302 11.39 -3.53 3.41
CA THR A 302 10.58 -3.11 4.55
C THR A 302 10.74 -1.62 4.79
N LEU A 303 9.68 -0.95 5.21
CA LEU A 303 9.69 0.47 5.55
C LEU A 303 9.36 0.65 7.02
N ASP A 304 10.17 1.45 7.70
CA ASP A 304 9.89 1.93 9.05
C ASP A 304 8.85 3.06 9.00
N TRP A 305 8.34 3.51 10.16
CA TRP A 305 7.29 4.53 10.20
C TRP A 305 7.68 5.81 9.46
N GLU A 306 8.89 6.35 9.68
CA GLU A 306 9.31 7.61 9.07
C GLU A 306 9.52 7.48 7.56
N GLU A 307 9.94 6.30 7.12
CA GLU A 307 10.13 5.97 5.71
C GLU A 307 8.79 5.81 5.00
N PHE A 308 7.84 5.12 5.63
CA PHE A 308 6.47 5.04 5.15
C PHE A 308 5.82 6.42 5.12
N LEU A 309 5.97 7.23 6.18
CA LEU A 309 5.46 8.59 6.25
C LEU A 309 6.00 9.42 5.07
N TYR A 310 7.30 9.41 4.83
CA TYR A 310 7.90 10.14 3.71
C TYR A 310 7.32 9.72 2.34
N VAL A 311 7.11 8.42 2.15
CA VAL A 311 6.56 7.87 0.91
C VAL A 311 5.08 8.20 0.77
N ALA A 312 4.27 7.98 1.79
CA ALA A 312 2.82 8.02 1.73
C ALA A 312 2.20 9.40 1.97
N TYR A 313 2.91 10.30 2.67
CA TYR A 313 2.42 11.65 2.92
C TYR A 313 2.22 12.40 1.60
N PRO A 314 1.16 13.22 1.45
CA PRO A 314 0.95 14.05 0.27
C PRO A 314 2.12 14.98 -0.09
N HIS A 315 2.61 14.88 -1.34
CA HIS A 315 3.53 15.84 -1.95
C HIS A 315 2.69 16.77 -2.82
N GLY A 316 2.41 17.98 -2.34
CA GLY A 316 1.58 18.96 -3.05
C GLY A 316 2.06 19.23 -4.49
N PRO A 317 1.19 19.74 -5.39
CA PRO A 317 1.55 19.96 -6.78
C PRO A 317 2.34 21.27 -6.93
N LYS A 318 3.67 21.25 -7.08
CA LYS A 318 4.41 22.45 -7.55
C LYS A 318 5.57 22.16 -8.52
N THR A 319 5.57 22.95 -9.59
CA THR A 319 6.65 23.16 -10.58
C THR A 319 7.68 24.13 -9.98
N GLY A 320 8.97 23.79 -10.00
CA GLY A 320 10.07 24.65 -9.50
C GLY A 320 11.28 23.86 -8.97
N ASP A 321 12.43 24.55 -8.80
CA ASP A 321 13.74 23.97 -8.42
C ASP A 321 13.66 23.14 -7.14
N ARG A 322 13.93 21.83 -7.30
CA ARG A 322 13.74 20.82 -6.28
C ARG A 322 15.07 20.55 -5.58
N LEU A 323 15.14 20.81 -4.28
CA LEU A 323 16.30 20.44 -3.46
C LEU A 323 16.51 18.90 -3.45
N CYS A 324 15.44 18.11 -3.44
CA CYS A 324 15.51 16.66 -3.54
C CYS A 324 14.55 16.25 -4.64
N GLY A 325 15.06 15.96 -5.84
CA GLY A 325 14.20 15.69 -7.00
C GLY A 325 13.33 14.46 -6.77
N LEU A 326 12.05 14.64 -6.38
CA LEU A 326 11.05 13.57 -6.34
C LEU A 326 9.65 14.08 -6.72
N THR A 327 8.89 13.16 -7.30
CA THR A 327 7.66 13.31 -8.09
C THR A 327 6.40 13.46 -7.23
N CYS A 328 5.37 14.11 -7.79
CA CYS A 328 4.04 14.39 -7.19
C CYS A 328 3.39 13.17 -6.52
N THR A 329 2.54 13.38 -5.51
CA THR A 329 1.65 12.31 -5.02
C THR A 329 0.67 11.86 -6.11
N PRO A 330 0.13 10.62 -6.01
CA PRO A 330 -0.83 10.02 -6.96
C PRO A 330 -2.11 10.82 -7.23
N LEU A 331 -2.48 11.71 -6.32
CA LEU A 331 -3.74 12.44 -6.39
C LEU A 331 -3.51 13.91 -6.73
N ALA A 332 -4.39 14.47 -7.57
CA ALA A 332 -4.42 15.90 -7.87
C ALA A 332 -4.71 16.77 -6.63
N SER A 333 -5.54 16.26 -5.69
CA SER A 333 -5.87 16.88 -4.40
C SER A 333 -5.87 15.84 -3.27
N PRO A 334 -4.69 15.39 -2.79
CA PRO A 334 -4.60 14.25 -1.87
C PRO A 334 -5.16 14.53 -0.47
N ILE A 335 -5.05 15.78 -0.01
CA ILE A 335 -5.47 16.20 1.34
C ILE A 335 -7.01 16.16 1.44
N GLU A 336 -7.71 16.72 0.45
CA GLU A 336 -9.18 16.71 0.41
C GLU A 336 -9.76 15.29 0.43
N ALA A 337 -9.15 14.35 -0.31
CA ALA A 337 -9.58 12.95 -0.33
C ALA A 337 -9.34 12.21 1.00
N MET A 338 -8.35 12.64 1.80
CA MET A 338 -8.02 12.04 3.10
C MET A 338 -8.89 12.56 4.24
N HIS A 339 -9.61 13.67 4.05
CA HIS A 339 -10.52 14.25 5.02
C HIS A 339 -12.00 13.94 4.74
N CYS A 340 -12.32 13.17 3.69
CA CYS A 340 -13.67 12.76 3.32
C CYS A 340 -14.12 11.45 3.99
#